data_AF-A0A2A5HL47-F1
#
_entry.id   AF-A0A2A5HL47-F1
#
_cell.length_a   1.000
_cell.length_b   1.000
_cell.length_c   1.000
_cell.angle_alpha   90.00
_cell.angle_beta   90.00
_cell.angle_gamma   90.00
#
_symmetry.space_group_name_H-M   'P 1'
#
loop_
_entity.id
_entity.type
_entity.pdbx_description
1 polymer ?
#
loop_
_entity_poly.entity_id
_entity_poly.type
_entity_poly.pdbx_seq_one_letter_code
_entity_poly.pdbx_strand_id
1 'polypeptide(L)'
;MSVFYTENVARHWRDVDTYVIRVILYASDLPTEEFKYLIRYLSARLHGKGIVSRVEEYLGKLDEFGNDDFLAPPVFNANDFYDHYLYSIGKRFSEMRKALQLPVERIAYYFDITPEHYERIENGTEKKGIPAHVGLRLKLVFKLDKTAYFISAMGAYQGFYLSRQVQDLRDLAVISMFKGSSKEGRIGIADLASNMFRSRPVL
;
A
#
# COMPACT_ATOMS: atom_id res chain seq x y z
N MET A 1 9.00 20.17 2.05
CA MET A 1 8.63 19.35 3.23
C MET A 1 8.25 17.97 2.71
N SER A 2 8.76 16.83 3.15
CA SER A 2 9.88 16.49 4.03
C SER A 2 10.59 15.32 3.37
N VAL A 3 11.91 15.38 3.32
CA VAL A 3 12.81 14.26 3.01
C VAL A 3 12.71 13.28 4.18
N PHE A 4 11.53 12.67 4.41
CA PHE A 4 11.44 11.47 5.25
C PHE A 4 11.97 10.31 4.42
N TYR A 5 13.30 10.33 4.29
CA TYR A 5 14.19 9.20 4.14
C TYR A 5 13.70 8.10 3.19
N THR A 6 13.99 8.26 1.91
CA THR A 6 14.12 7.12 0.96
C THR A 6 14.94 5.98 1.58
N GLU A 7 15.96 6.29 2.39
CA GLU A 7 16.77 5.29 3.12
C GLU A 7 15.99 4.55 4.23
N ASN A 8 15.08 5.22 4.95
CA ASN A 8 14.26 4.57 5.99
C ASN A 8 13.07 3.84 5.37
N VAL A 9 12.49 4.35 4.28
CA VAL A 9 11.45 3.63 3.53
C VAL A 9 12.02 2.36 2.90
N ALA A 10 13.23 2.41 2.33
CA ALA A 10 13.92 1.23 1.81
C ALA A 10 14.19 0.16 2.88
N ARG A 11 14.42 0.55 4.15
CA ARG A 11 14.56 -0.41 5.27
C ARG A 11 13.29 -1.24 5.51
N HIS A 12 12.12 -0.66 5.24
CA HIS A 12 10.81 -1.32 5.38
C HIS A 12 10.36 -2.02 4.09
N TRP A 13 10.96 -1.69 2.95
CA TRP A 13 10.64 -2.22 1.61
C TRP A 13 11.89 -2.88 0.98
N ARG A 14 12.52 -3.79 1.71
CA ARG A 14 13.83 -4.37 1.33
C ARG A 14 13.86 -5.05 -0.05
N ASP A 15 12.71 -5.56 -0.50
CA ASP A 15 12.58 -6.27 -1.77
C ASP A 15 12.18 -5.34 -2.94
N VAL A 16 12.04 -4.03 -2.69
CA VAL A 16 11.65 -3.05 -3.71
C VAL A 16 12.85 -2.16 -4.03
N ASP A 17 13.15 -2.08 -5.32
CA ASP A 17 14.22 -1.27 -5.88
C ASP A 17 14.09 0.21 -5.43
N THR A 18 15.18 0.83 -4.99
CA THR A 18 15.19 2.22 -4.52
C THR A 18 14.74 3.20 -5.60
N TYR A 19 14.93 2.88 -6.89
CA TYR A 19 14.41 3.69 -8.00
C TYR A 19 12.88 3.62 -8.11
N VAL A 20 12.28 2.45 -7.83
CA VAL A 20 10.83 2.29 -7.74
C VAL A 20 10.28 3.11 -6.60
N ILE A 21 10.91 3.03 -5.42
CA ILE A 21 10.52 3.81 -4.23
C ILE A 21 10.54 5.32 -4.55
N ARG A 22 11.58 5.81 -5.23
CA ARG A 22 11.66 7.22 -5.67
C ARG A 22 10.47 7.61 -6.53
N VAL A 23 10.13 6.82 -7.54
CA VAL A 23 8.99 7.14 -8.43
C VAL A 23 7.66 7.10 -7.67
N ILE A 24 7.46 6.13 -6.76
CA ILE A 24 6.28 6.08 -5.89
C ILE A 24 6.16 7.39 -5.09
N LEU A 25 7.25 7.85 -4.47
CA LEU A 25 7.24 9.08 -3.68
C LEU A 25 6.98 10.35 -4.51
N TYR A 26 7.46 10.42 -5.75
CA TYR A 26 7.17 11.57 -6.61
C TYR A 26 5.76 11.52 -7.21
N ALA A 27 5.17 10.33 -7.31
CA ALA A 27 3.87 10.12 -7.92
C ALA A 27 2.72 10.05 -6.90
N SER A 28 3.01 9.88 -5.61
CA SER A 28 2.00 9.66 -4.56
C SER A 28 0.99 10.80 -4.46
N ASP A 29 1.47 12.04 -4.58
CA ASP A 29 0.69 13.24 -4.34
C ASP A 29 0.00 13.76 -5.60
N LEU A 30 0.10 13.01 -6.70
CA LEU A 30 -0.49 13.40 -7.98
C LEU A 30 -2.01 13.15 -7.97
N PRO A 31 -2.82 14.07 -8.52
CA PRO A 31 -4.17 13.77 -8.97
C PRO A 31 -4.19 12.55 -9.90
N THR A 32 -5.26 11.76 -9.87
CA THR A 32 -5.33 10.47 -10.58
C THR A 32 -5.03 10.58 -12.08
N GLU A 33 -5.54 11.61 -12.76
CA GLU A 33 -5.27 11.79 -14.19
C GLU A 33 -3.81 12.17 -14.47
N GLU A 34 -3.21 13.03 -13.62
CA GLU A 34 -1.79 13.39 -13.73
C GLU A 34 -0.89 12.18 -13.44
N PHE A 35 -1.27 11.36 -12.46
CA PHE A 35 -0.61 10.09 -12.16
C PHE A 35 -0.67 9.15 -13.38
N LYS A 36 -1.85 8.90 -13.94
CA LYS A 36 -2.05 8.03 -15.11
C LYS A 36 -1.21 8.50 -16.29
N TYR A 37 -1.23 9.81 -16.57
CA TYR A 37 -0.42 10.39 -17.64
C TYR A 37 1.08 10.16 -17.42
N LEU A 38 1.59 10.45 -16.21
CA LEU A 38 2.99 10.24 -15.87
C LEU A 38 3.39 8.78 -16.07
N ILE A 39 2.62 7.83 -15.51
CA ILE A 39 2.96 6.41 -15.58
C ILE A 39 2.92 5.89 -17.01
N ARG A 40 1.96 6.32 -17.83
CA ARG A 40 1.91 5.98 -19.27
C ARG A 40 3.13 6.47 -20.02
N TYR A 41 3.49 7.74 -19.79
CA TYR A 41 4.65 8.35 -20.43
C TYR A 41 5.96 7.65 -20.05
N LEU A 42 6.17 7.37 -18.77
CA LEU A 42 7.36 6.67 -18.29
C LEU A 42 7.40 5.22 -18.78
N SER A 43 6.26 4.51 -18.79
CA SER A 43 6.16 3.13 -19.26
C SER A 43 6.50 2.99 -20.75
N ALA A 44 5.99 3.90 -21.58
CA ALA A 44 6.29 3.93 -23.01
C ALA A 44 7.79 4.14 -23.32
N ARG A 45 8.54 4.76 -22.40
CA ARG A 45 9.99 4.96 -22.56
C ARG A 45 10.85 3.78 -22.09
N LEU A 46 10.32 2.92 -21.22
CA LEU A 46 11.06 1.76 -20.70
C LEU A 46 10.87 0.49 -21.54
N HIS A 47 9.70 0.30 -22.11
CA HIS A 47 9.25 -1.04 -22.50
C HIS A 47 8.46 -1.11 -23.80
N GLY A 48 8.47 -2.31 -24.40
CA GLY A 48 7.59 -2.70 -25.50
C GLY A 48 6.19 -3.12 -25.02
N LYS A 49 5.28 -3.40 -25.97
CA LYS A 49 3.82 -3.53 -25.77
C LYS A 49 3.34 -4.40 -24.59
N GLY A 50 4.07 -5.45 -24.18
CA GLY A 50 3.63 -6.40 -23.15
C GLY A 50 3.59 -5.86 -21.71
N ILE A 51 4.56 -5.05 -21.30
CA ILE A 51 4.59 -4.46 -19.95
C ILE A 51 3.58 -3.30 -19.85
N VAL A 52 3.41 -2.56 -20.95
CA VAL A 52 2.38 -1.53 -21.09
C VAL A 52 0.99 -2.10 -20.80
N SER A 53 0.67 -3.30 -21.30
CA SER A 53 -0.65 -3.93 -21.05
C SER A 53 -0.96 -4.15 -19.57
N ARG A 54 0.04 -4.52 -18.75
CA ARG A 54 -0.16 -4.77 -17.31
C ARG A 54 -0.26 -3.45 -16.52
N VAL A 55 0.50 -2.44 -16.93
CA VAL A 55 0.38 -1.09 -16.37
C VAL A 55 -1.03 -0.55 -16.64
N GLU A 56 -1.52 -0.65 -17.88
CA GLU A 56 -2.88 -0.22 -18.23
C GLU A 56 -3.97 -0.96 -17.46
N GLU A 57 -3.80 -2.24 -17.13
CA GLU A 57 -4.74 -2.98 -16.29
C GLU A 57 -4.92 -2.31 -14.91
N TYR A 58 -3.82 -1.91 -14.27
CA TYR A 58 -3.88 -1.23 -12.97
C TYR A 58 -4.39 0.20 -13.10
N LEU A 59 -4.01 0.92 -14.16
CA LEU A 59 -4.50 2.28 -14.40
C LEU A 59 -6.00 2.31 -14.72
N GLY A 60 -6.54 1.31 -15.42
CA GLY A 60 -7.96 1.19 -15.71
C GLY A 60 -8.80 0.93 -14.44
N LYS A 61 -8.27 0.16 -13.48
CA LYS A 61 -8.93 -0.06 -12.18
C LYS A 61 -9.03 1.22 -11.34
N LEU A 62 -8.19 2.22 -11.59
CA LEU A 62 -8.32 3.52 -10.90
C LEU A 62 -9.58 4.27 -11.32
N ASP A 63 -10.14 3.99 -12.50
CA ASP A 63 -11.36 4.63 -13.00
C ASP A 63 -12.62 4.15 -12.30
N GLU A 64 -12.52 3.07 -11.51
CA GLU A 64 -13.60 2.57 -10.65
C GLU A 64 -13.81 3.43 -9.40
N PHE A 65 -12.91 4.36 -9.10
CA PHE A 65 -12.97 5.21 -7.91
C PHE A 65 -13.24 6.68 -8.29
N GLY A 66 -14.31 7.25 -7.74
CA GLY A 66 -14.64 8.66 -7.86
C GLY A 66 -13.75 9.56 -6.99
N ASN A 67 -13.64 10.83 -7.35
CA ASN A 67 -12.82 11.79 -6.58
C ASN A 67 -13.34 12.00 -5.14
N ASP A 68 -14.65 11.84 -4.92
CA ASP A 68 -15.30 12.03 -3.61
C ASP A 68 -15.28 10.77 -2.73
N ASP A 69 -14.76 9.65 -3.24
CA ASP A 69 -14.76 8.36 -2.53
C ASP A 69 -13.77 8.32 -1.36
N PHE A 70 -12.86 9.29 -1.28
CA PHE A 70 -11.77 9.33 -0.29
C PHE A 70 -12.01 10.33 0.83
N LEU A 71 -13.20 10.93 0.89
CA LEU A 71 -13.49 11.96 1.89
C LEU A 71 -13.38 11.36 3.29
N ALA A 72 -12.55 11.99 4.12
CA ALA A 72 -12.55 11.76 5.55
C ALA A 72 -13.94 12.14 6.11
N PRO A 73 -14.40 11.51 7.20
CA PRO A 73 -15.60 11.97 7.88
C PRO A 73 -15.45 13.45 8.25
N PRO A 74 -16.53 14.25 8.20
CA PRO A 74 -16.48 15.70 8.47
C PRO A 74 -15.86 16.06 9.83
N VAL A 75 -15.92 15.13 10.79
CA VAL A 75 -15.25 15.22 12.08
C VAL A 75 -14.29 14.04 12.19
N PHE A 76 -12.98 14.32 12.22
CA PHE A 76 -11.96 13.31 12.46
C PHE A 76 -11.64 13.22 13.96
N ASN A 77 -11.78 12.03 14.54
CA ASN A 77 -11.36 11.73 15.90
C ASN A 77 -10.29 10.65 15.87
N ALA A 78 -9.06 10.98 16.27
CA ALA A 78 -7.92 10.08 16.20
C ALA A 78 -8.07 8.82 17.06
N ASN A 79 -8.71 8.93 18.23
CA ASN A 79 -8.94 7.78 19.11
C ASN A 79 -9.99 6.85 18.50
N ASP A 80 -11.09 7.41 18.01
CA ASP A 80 -12.14 6.65 17.32
C ASP A 80 -11.61 5.96 16.06
N PHE A 81 -10.79 6.66 15.26
CA PHE A 81 -10.08 6.08 14.13
C PHE A 81 -9.22 4.88 14.55
N TYR A 82 -8.45 5.03 15.63
CA TYR A 82 -7.57 3.97 16.13
C TYR A 82 -8.36 2.75 16.62
N ASP A 83 -9.47 2.97 17.33
CA ASP A 83 -10.36 1.90 17.79
C ASP A 83 -10.99 1.15 16.60
N HIS A 84 -11.47 1.89 15.59
CA HIS A 84 -11.97 1.30 14.35
C HIS A 84 -10.89 0.52 13.57
N TYR A 85 -9.66 1.03 13.57
CA TYR A 85 -8.51 0.38 12.92
C TYR A 85 -8.19 -0.96 13.60
N LEU A 86 -8.02 -0.97 14.93
CA LEU A 86 -7.76 -2.19 15.69
C LEU A 86 -8.90 -3.20 15.58
N TYR A 87 -10.14 -2.73 15.68
CA TYR A 87 -11.32 -3.56 15.48
C TYR A 87 -11.32 -4.23 14.10
N SER A 88 -11.06 -3.46 13.04
CA SER A 88 -11.03 -3.98 11.67
C SER A 88 -9.97 -5.05 11.54
N ILE A 89 -8.77 -4.81 12.06
CA ILE A 89 -7.68 -5.79 11.96
C ILE A 89 -8.03 -7.05 12.73
N GLY A 90 -8.50 -6.93 13.97
CA GLY A 90 -8.90 -8.08 14.79
C GLY A 90 -9.97 -8.94 14.09
N LYS A 91 -11.00 -8.29 13.55
CA LYS A 91 -12.04 -8.96 12.76
C LYS A 91 -11.46 -9.72 11.57
N ARG A 92 -10.57 -9.09 10.79
CA ARG A 92 -9.97 -9.72 9.60
C ARG A 92 -8.98 -10.83 9.95
N PHE A 93 -8.26 -10.72 11.06
CA PHE A 93 -7.45 -11.81 11.61
C PHE A 93 -8.33 -13.00 12.01
N SER A 94 -9.46 -12.76 12.70
CA SER A 94 -10.43 -13.80 13.07
C SER A 94 -10.97 -14.54 11.85
N GLU A 95 -11.42 -13.80 10.85
CA GLU A 95 -11.98 -14.37 9.61
C GLU A 95 -10.92 -15.19 8.85
N MET A 96 -9.71 -14.68 8.72
CA MET A 96 -8.60 -15.40 8.07
C MET A 96 -8.26 -16.69 8.82
N ARG A 97 -8.13 -16.64 10.15
CA ARG A 97 -7.86 -17.82 10.98
C ARG A 97 -8.93 -18.89 10.80
N LYS A 98 -10.21 -18.48 10.86
CA LYS A 98 -11.37 -19.37 10.71
C LYS A 98 -11.43 -19.97 9.30
N ALA A 99 -11.18 -19.18 8.26
CA ALA A 99 -11.14 -19.66 6.89
C ALA A 99 -10.03 -20.71 6.66
N LEU A 100 -8.88 -20.54 7.31
CA LEU A 100 -7.76 -21.49 7.28
C LEU A 100 -7.91 -22.65 8.28
N GLN A 101 -8.97 -22.65 9.10
CA GLN A 101 -9.22 -23.65 10.15
C GLN A 101 -8.04 -23.82 11.11
N LEU A 102 -7.36 -22.71 11.44
CA LEU A 102 -6.19 -22.74 12.32
C LEU A 102 -6.59 -22.51 13.78
N PRO A 103 -6.05 -23.31 14.73
CA PRO A 103 -6.15 -22.99 16.14
C PRO A 103 -5.29 -21.76 16.48
N VAL A 104 -5.62 -21.08 17.58
CA VAL A 104 -4.97 -19.84 18.03
C VAL A 104 -3.46 -20.01 18.17
N GLU A 105 -3.03 -21.14 18.73
CA GLU A 105 -1.63 -21.45 19.00
C GLU A 105 -0.83 -21.56 17.70
N ARG A 106 -1.42 -22.17 16.66
CA ARG A 106 -0.75 -22.38 15.37
C ARG A 106 -0.61 -21.06 14.62
N ILE A 107 -1.62 -20.21 14.63
CA ILE A 107 -1.53 -18.92 13.93
C ILE A 107 -0.63 -17.93 14.68
N ALA A 108 -0.66 -17.93 16.02
CA ALA A 108 0.25 -17.15 16.85
C ALA A 108 1.72 -17.56 16.60
N TYR A 109 1.98 -18.86 16.48
CA TYR A 109 3.30 -19.39 16.09
C TYR A 109 3.75 -18.87 14.71
N TYR A 110 2.88 -18.86 13.70
CA TYR A 110 3.22 -18.30 12.38
C TYR A 110 3.55 -16.82 12.43
N PHE A 111 2.91 -16.08 13.33
CA PHE A 111 3.17 -14.66 13.56
C PHE A 111 4.30 -14.36 14.54
N ASP A 112 4.87 -15.39 15.19
CA ASP A 112 5.95 -15.25 16.18
C ASP A 112 5.55 -14.37 17.37
N ILE A 113 4.32 -14.59 17.84
CA ILE A 113 3.74 -13.95 19.02
C ILE A 113 3.11 -14.99 19.93
N THR A 114 2.84 -14.63 21.18
CA THR A 114 2.16 -15.55 22.11
C THR A 114 0.68 -15.71 21.73
N PRO A 115 0.05 -16.86 22.04
CA PRO A 115 -1.39 -17.06 21.87
C PRO A 115 -2.23 -15.93 22.48
N GLU A 116 -1.89 -15.48 23.68
CA GLU A 116 -2.62 -14.42 24.40
C GLU A 116 -2.48 -13.07 23.68
N HIS A 117 -1.32 -12.80 23.06
CA HIS A 117 -1.13 -11.60 22.27
C HIS A 117 -1.96 -11.66 20.98
N TYR A 118 -1.96 -12.81 20.32
CA TYR A 118 -2.80 -13.02 19.14
C TYR A 118 -4.29 -12.86 19.46
N GLU A 119 -4.77 -13.40 20.59
CA GLU A 119 -6.17 -13.24 21.02
C GLU A 119 -6.54 -11.78 21.29
N ARG A 120 -5.64 -10.99 21.89
CA ARG A 120 -5.90 -9.54 22.06
C ARG A 120 -6.01 -8.82 20.72
N ILE A 121 -5.19 -9.19 19.73
CA ILE A 121 -5.29 -8.64 18.38
C ILE A 121 -6.63 -9.05 17.76
N GLU A 122 -6.97 -10.34 17.76
CA GLU A 122 -8.21 -10.86 17.17
C GLU A 122 -9.47 -10.21 17.78
N ASN A 123 -9.45 -9.98 19.09
CA ASN A 123 -10.55 -9.34 19.81
C ASN A 123 -10.54 -7.80 19.71
N GLY A 124 -9.55 -7.19 19.06
CA GLY A 124 -9.42 -5.74 18.96
C GLY A 124 -9.12 -5.04 20.28
N THR A 125 -8.61 -5.76 21.29
CA THR A 125 -8.31 -5.22 22.63
C THR A 125 -6.83 -4.87 22.81
N GLU A 126 -6.00 -5.10 21.79
CA GLU A 126 -4.57 -4.77 21.83
C GLU A 126 -4.33 -3.26 21.71
N LYS A 127 -3.90 -2.63 22.80
CA LYS A 127 -3.69 -1.17 22.89
C LYS A 127 -2.29 -0.70 22.50
N LYS A 128 -1.31 -1.61 22.42
CA LYS A 128 0.08 -1.28 22.08
C LYS A 128 0.33 -1.23 20.58
N GLY A 129 -0.71 -1.48 19.78
CA GLY A 129 -0.62 -1.63 18.34
C GLY A 129 -0.07 -2.99 17.92
N ILE A 130 -0.06 -3.22 16.62
CA ILE A 130 0.35 -4.49 16.03
C ILE A 130 1.84 -4.41 15.68
N PRO A 131 2.68 -5.35 16.15
CA PRO A 131 4.09 -5.34 15.80
C PRO A 131 4.30 -5.39 14.28
N ALA A 132 5.23 -4.59 13.77
CA ALA A 132 5.50 -4.50 12.33
C ALA A 132 5.85 -5.86 11.68
N HIS A 133 6.50 -6.77 12.42
CA HIS A 133 6.85 -8.11 11.93
C HIS A 133 5.61 -8.98 11.64
N VAL A 134 4.48 -8.74 12.31
CA VAL A 134 3.22 -9.43 12.04
C VAL A 134 2.74 -9.08 10.63
N GLY A 135 2.82 -7.81 10.24
CA GLY A 135 2.51 -7.35 8.88
C GLY A 135 3.42 -7.97 7.82
N LEU A 136 4.71 -8.13 8.11
CA LEU A 136 5.64 -8.80 7.20
C LEU A 136 5.29 -10.29 7.04
N ARG A 137 5.00 -10.98 8.14
CA ARG A 137 4.61 -12.41 8.13
C ARG A 137 3.27 -12.64 7.45
N LEU A 138 2.32 -11.70 7.52
CA LEU A 138 1.09 -11.74 6.71
C LEU A 138 1.40 -11.84 5.21
N LYS A 139 2.33 -11.00 4.73
CA LYS A 139 2.74 -10.99 3.33
C LYS A 139 3.51 -12.26 2.94
N LEU A 140 4.47 -12.68 3.76
CA LEU A 140 5.39 -13.78 3.43
C LEU A 140 4.79 -15.17 3.64
N VAL A 141 4.11 -15.40 4.77
CA VAL A 141 3.58 -16.72 5.16
C VAL A 141 2.25 -16.99 4.48
N PHE A 142 1.36 -16.00 4.45
CA PHE A 142 -0.01 -16.17 3.94
C PHE A 142 -0.20 -15.64 2.52
N LYS A 143 0.86 -15.11 1.88
CA LYS A 143 0.82 -14.58 0.51
C LYS A 143 -0.31 -13.57 0.29
N LEU A 144 -0.59 -12.76 1.30
CA LEU A 144 -1.62 -11.74 1.22
C LEU A 144 -1.06 -10.52 0.50
N ASP A 145 -1.41 -10.41 -0.79
CA ASP A 145 -0.96 -9.32 -1.66
C ASP A 145 -1.69 -8.00 -1.38
N LYS A 146 -2.85 -8.04 -0.69
CA LYS A 146 -3.71 -6.87 -0.42
C LYS A 146 -3.86 -6.64 1.07
N THR A 147 -2.92 -5.91 1.66
CA THR A 147 -2.98 -5.55 3.10
C THR A 147 -4.11 -4.58 3.42
N ALA A 148 -4.61 -3.82 2.43
CA ALA A 148 -5.82 -3.01 2.55
C ALA A 148 -7.04 -3.82 3.05
N TYR A 149 -7.07 -5.14 2.82
CA TYR A 149 -8.11 -6.01 3.36
C TYR A 149 -8.29 -5.85 4.87
N PHE A 150 -7.20 -5.68 5.63
CA PHE A 150 -7.24 -5.60 7.09
C PHE A 150 -7.90 -4.34 7.64
N ILE A 151 -8.06 -3.29 6.84
CA ILE A 151 -8.75 -2.05 7.23
C ILE A 151 -10.16 -1.92 6.61
N SER A 152 -10.62 -2.93 5.86
CA SER A 152 -11.91 -2.89 5.16
C SER A 152 -13.14 -2.88 6.09
N ALA A 153 -12.98 -3.22 7.37
CA ALA A 153 -14.07 -3.19 8.35
C ALA A 153 -14.09 -1.89 9.18
N MET A 154 -13.33 -0.87 8.78
CA MET A 154 -13.40 0.48 9.35
C MET A 154 -14.67 1.21 8.89
N GLY A 155 -15.81 0.88 9.47
CA GLY A 155 -17.13 1.38 9.04
C GLY A 155 -17.22 2.91 8.90
N ALA A 156 -16.81 3.66 9.92
CA ALA A 156 -16.86 5.14 9.89
C ALA A 156 -15.79 5.78 9.00
N TYR A 157 -14.81 5.01 8.53
CA TYR A 157 -13.64 5.49 7.79
C TYR A 157 -13.45 4.73 6.47
N GLN A 158 -14.55 4.42 5.76
CA GLN A 158 -14.47 3.72 4.47
C GLN A 158 -13.62 4.46 3.44
N GLY A 159 -13.61 5.81 3.45
CA GLY A 159 -12.73 6.59 2.59
C GLY A 159 -11.24 6.29 2.80
N PHE A 160 -10.83 5.90 4.02
CA PHE A 160 -9.46 5.46 4.30
C PHE A 160 -9.16 4.08 3.70
N TYR A 161 -10.13 3.15 3.72
CA TYR A 161 -9.98 1.87 3.04
C TYR A 161 -9.85 2.06 1.52
N LEU A 162 -10.72 2.87 0.92
CA LEU A 162 -10.72 3.17 -0.52
C LEU A 162 -9.42 3.88 -0.93
N SER A 163 -8.94 4.83 -0.13
CA SER A 163 -7.67 5.52 -0.44
C SER A 163 -6.48 4.57 -0.40
N ARG A 164 -6.49 3.59 0.51
CA ARG A 164 -5.46 2.53 0.53
C ARG A 164 -5.54 1.62 -0.68
N GLN A 165 -6.73 1.28 -1.17
CA GLN A 165 -6.88 0.50 -2.40
C GLN A 165 -6.34 1.24 -3.63
N VAL A 166 -6.61 2.55 -3.73
CA VAL A 166 -6.04 3.38 -4.80
C VAL A 166 -4.53 3.46 -4.68
N GLN A 167 -3.99 3.67 -3.48
CA GLN A 167 -2.54 3.68 -3.28
C GLN A 167 -1.92 2.33 -3.68
N ASP A 168 -2.52 1.20 -3.31
CA ASP A 168 -2.04 -0.12 -3.69
C ASP A 168 -2.04 -0.31 -5.22
N LEU A 169 -3.07 0.17 -5.94
CA LEU A 169 -3.12 0.14 -7.40
C LEU A 169 -2.04 1.03 -8.04
N ARG A 170 -1.82 2.23 -7.49
CA ARG A 170 -0.76 3.15 -7.93
C ARG A 170 0.62 2.51 -7.75
N ASP A 171 0.89 1.94 -6.57
CA ASP A 171 2.15 1.25 -6.27
C ASP A 171 2.36 0.06 -7.24
N LEU A 172 1.33 -0.74 -7.50
CA LEU A 172 1.38 -1.87 -8.45
C LEU A 172 1.66 -1.42 -9.89
N ALA A 173 1.08 -0.31 -10.34
CA ALA A 173 1.36 0.26 -11.65
C ALA A 173 2.83 0.68 -11.78
N VAL A 174 3.38 1.37 -10.77
CA VAL A 174 4.80 1.76 -10.74
C VAL A 174 5.71 0.54 -10.69
N ILE A 175 5.47 -0.41 -9.79
CA ILE A 175 6.29 -1.63 -9.68
C ILE A 175 6.27 -2.41 -11.00
N SER A 176 5.11 -2.55 -11.62
CA SER A 176 4.95 -3.28 -12.88
C SER A 176 5.68 -2.61 -14.04
N MET A 177 5.69 -1.26 -14.05
CA MET A 177 6.44 -0.48 -15.03
C MET A 177 7.95 -0.74 -14.96
N PHE A 178 8.51 -1.07 -13.80
CA PHE A 178 9.95 -1.35 -13.67
C PHE A 178 10.32 -2.83 -13.93
N LYS A 179 9.34 -3.71 -14.08
CA LYS A 179 9.56 -5.16 -14.19
C LYS A 179 10.28 -5.48 -15.50
N GLY A 180 11.50 -6.03 -15.41
CA GLY A 180 12.31 -6.37 -16.59
C GLY A 180 13.08 -5.19 -17.19
N SER A 181 13.03 -3.99 -16.58
CA SER A 181 13.87 -2.84 -16.97
C SER A 181 15.34 -3.07 -16.61
N SER A 182 16.26 -2.64 -17.48
CA SER A 182 17.70 -2.56 -17.17
C SER A 182 17.97 -1.51 -16.09
N LYS A 183 19.09 -1.65 -15.36
CA LYS A 183 19.46 -0.71 -14.29
C LYS A 183 19.54 0.73 -14.80
N GLU A 184 20.10 0.94 -15.98
CA GLU A 184 20.25 2.24 -16.63
C GLU A 184 18.89 2.85 -16.96
N GLY A 185 17.95 2.04 -17.47
CA GLY A 185 16.58 2.48 -17.73
C GLY A 185 15.86 2.90 -16.45
N ARG A 186 16.01 2.13 -15.37
CA ARG A 186 15.43 2.43 -14.05
C ARG A 186 15.95 3.75 -13.49
N ILE A 187 17.26 4.01 -13.58
CA ILE A 187 17.89 5.27 -13.17
C ILE A 187 17.30 6.43 -13.99
N GLY A 188 17.31 6.32 -15.33
CA GLY A 188 16.84 7.39 -16.20
C GLY A 188 15.38 7.78 -15.96
N ILE A 189 14.52 6.81 -15.65
CA ILE A 189 13.12 7.06 -15.32
C ILE A 189 12.92 7.67 -13.94
N ALA A 190 13.66 7.20 -12.93
CA ALA A 190 13.60 7.82 -11.61
C ALA A 190 14.04 9.29 -11.65
N ASP A 191 15.05 9.62 -12.46
CA ASP A 191 15.51 10.99 -12.63
C ASP A 191 14.53 11.84 -13.45
N LEU A 192 13.91 11.27 -14.49
CA LEU A 192 12.85 11.93 -15.25
C LEU A 192 11.64 12.26 -14.36
N ALA A 193 11.19 11.31 -13.55
CA ALA A 193 10.11 11.52 -12.58
C ALA A 193 10.48 12.62 -11.57
N SER A 194 11.70 12.59 -11.03
CA SER A 194 12.21 13.62 -10.12
C SER A 194 12.21 15.01 -10.76
N ASN A 195 12.64 15.13 -12.01
CA ASN A 195 12.69 16.41 -12.71
C ASN A 195 11.29 16.97 -12.97
N MET A 196 10.36 16.12 -13.42
CA MET A 196 8.96 16.50 -13.63
C MET A 196 8.27 16.96 -12.33
N PHE A 197 8.60 16.33 -11.20
CA PHE A 197 8.11 16.74 -9.90
C PHE A 197 8.68 18.11 -9.48
N ARG A 198 10.00 18.31 -9.60
CA ARG A 198 10.68 19.58 -9.25
C ARG A 198 10.25 20.76 -10.11
N SER A 199 9.83 20.52 -11.35
CA SER A 199 9.37 21.58 -12.26
C SER A 199 7.92 22.03 -12.00
N ARG A 200 7.21 21.44 -11.02
CA ARG A 200 5.86 21.88 -10.69
C ARG A 200 5.89 23.26 -10.03
N PRO A 201 5.07 24.22 -10.50
CA PRO A 201 4.87 25.46 -9.78
C PRO A 201 4.31 25.14 -8.40
N VAL A 202 4.93 25.71 -7.35
CA VAL A 202 4.37 25.67 -6.00
C VAL A 202 3.14 26.57 -6.03
N LEU A 203 1.95 25.97 -5.96
CA LEU A 203 0.68 26.67 -5.81
C LEU A 203 0.48 27.11 -4.36
#